data_AF-A0A9W9U7L1-F1
#
_entry.id   AF-A0A9W9U7L1-F1
#
_cell.length_a   1.000
_cell.length_b   1.000
_cell.length_c   1.000
_cell.angle_alpha   90.00
_cell.angle_beta   90.00
_cell.angle_gamma   90.00
#
_symmetry.space_group_name_H-M   'P 1'
#
loop_
_entity.id
_entity.type
_entity.pdbx_description
1 polymer ?
#
loop_
_entity_poly.entity_id
_entity_poly.type
_entity_poly.pdbx_seq_one_letter_code
_entity_poly.pdbx_strand_id
1 'polypeptide(L)'
;MWACYLLDALIECGVDQLRLISPEDIQVQLPCSEDLFVRGTPCVTELLPPRELLPAIHTGFESNIDMRAFYIRAIRLRAKILKYVKALEDEIPWEPESSSQFSLLEAELQNLKSSIPDTFKMTLANKYLYKASGRLNLFFGLHILLSQTSNDLYRICVSQLVFPDTSTKWIRDNSPRTFLQRCHLMCLDKAVYIATLLKDLWLFNKPSLVDTFYANHVQICSSVLLTTLLSWGEAEPLIPQFDYNDYGTMLRDNLTIMQYLQKYLKVDAYCQSTKEAFKRFNKFFTVEAPSQIGRPLKDVIISDQTVTRSQSSLEYILNPLGTYPLARKQTQDHDTSSSFEKGEIEPQATTTGTNVGSFDDVVFPSPFEWGSEILMFDSAGYPTFLDDFTGWNSGSLEWDVGRGG
;
A
#
# COMPACT_ATOMS: atom_id res chain seq x y z
N MET A 1 0.33 13.34 17.29
CA MET A 1 1.63 12.77 16.86
C MET A 1 1.46 11.47 16.07
N TRP A 2 1.08 10.34 16.66
CA TRP A 2 0.99 9.05 15.93
C TRP A 2 0.14 9.09 14.64
N ALA A 3 -0.98 9.81 14.62
CA ALA A 3 -1.77 9.99 13.40
C ALA A 3 -0.98 10.70 12.27
N CYS A 4 -0.18 11.72 12.61
CA CYS A 4 0.69 12.41 11.66
C CYS A 4 1.78 11.47 11.11
N TYR A 5 2.42 10.69 12.00
CA TYR A 5 3.40 9.69 11.57
C TYR A 5 2.78 8.64 10.66
N LEU A 6 1.60 8.11 11.00
CA LEU A 6 0.93 7.12 10.17
C LEU A 6 0.62 7.68 8.77
N LEU A 7 0.08 8.90 8.69
CA LEU A 7 -0.19 9.56 7.41
C LEU A 7 1.09 9.75 6.60
N ASP A 8 2.15 10.27 7.21
CA ASP A 8 3.46 10.46 6.57
C ASP A 8 4.05 9.15 6.04
N ALA A 9 4.08 8.10 6.88
CA ALA A 9 4.59 6.78 6.54
C ALA A 9 3.76 6.06 5.45
N LEU A 10 2.47 6.38 5.35
CA LEU A 10 1.61 5.88 4.27
C LEU A 10 1.86 6.62 2.96
N ILE A 11 2.23 7.91 3.01
CA ILE A 11 2.49 8.73 1.82
C ILE A 11 3.88 8.42 1.26
N GLU A 12 4.90 8.30 2.10
CA GLU A 12 6.29 8.15 1.67
C GLU A 12 6.51 6.92 0.77
N CYS A 13 5.78 5.83 1.05
CA CYS A 13 5.86 4.55 0.35
C CYS A 13 7.30 4.10 0.01
N GLY A 14 8.24 4.28 0.95
CA GLY A 14 9.65 3.91 0.78
C GLY A 14 10.51 4.92 0.00
N VAL A 15 10.01 6.13 -0.29
CA VAL A 15 10.82 7.25 -0.82
C VAL A 15 11.19 8.17 0.34
N ASP A 16 12.47 8.17 0.74
CA ASP A 16 12.93 9.00 1.86
C ASP A 16 12.71 10.50 1.63
N GLN A 17 12.75 10.98 0.37
CA GLN A 17 12.52 12.39 0.02
C GLN A 17 11.10 12.87 0.34
N LEU A 18 10.14 11.94 0.45
CA LEU A 18 8.76 12.23 0.82
C LEU A 18 8.51 12.11 2.32
N ARG A 19 9.48 11.60 3.09
CA ARG A 19 9.33 11.41 4.53
C ARG A 19 9.49 12.74 5.25
N LEU A 20 8.49 13.12 6.04
CA LEU A 20 8.53 14.30 6.91
C LEU A 20 8.92 13.93 8.35
N ILE A 21 8.55 12.74 8.81
CA ILE A 21 8.70 12.30 10.20
C ILE A 21 9.54 11.02 10.24
N SER A 22 10.78 11.16 10.68
CA SER A 22 11.64 10.01 10.96
C SER A 22 11.12 9.23 12.17
N PRO A 23 10.93 7.89 12.08
CA PRO A 23 10.50 7.09 13.23
C PRO A 23 11.50 7.10 14.38
N GLU A 24 12.78 7.37 14.10
CA GLU A 24 13.86 7.49 15.09
C GLU A 24 13.76 8.78 15.91
N ASP A 25 13.12 9.82 15.39
CA ASP A 25 12.96 11.12 16.06
C ASP A 25 11.70 11.18 16.94
N ILE A 26 10.84 10.16 16.90
CA ILE A 26 9.59 10.13 17.66
C ILE A 26 9.86 9.72 19.12
N GLN A 27 9.99 10.72 19.98
CA GLN A 27 10.13 10.55 21.43
C GLN A 27 8.78 10.56 22.15
N VAL A 28 7.82 9.77 21.65
CA VAL A 28 6.47 9.64 22.22
C VAL A 28 6.20 8.17 22.54
N GLN A 29 5.56 7.92 23.69
CA GLN A 29 5.12 6.59 24.10
C GLN A 29 4.10 6.00 23.11
N LEU A 30 4.14 4.69 22.91
CA LEU A 30 3.11 4.00 22.13
C LEU A 30 1.71 4.16 22.79
N PRO A 31 0.62 4.01 22.03
CA PRO A 31 -0.71 4.07 22.61
C PRO A 31 -0.91 2.99 23.69
N CYS A 32 -1.33 3.41 24.88
CA CYS A 32 -1.77 2.50 25.93
C CYS A 32 -3.17 1.95 25.66
N SER A 33 -3.54 0.91 26.40
CA SER A 33 -4.84 0.25 26.33
C SER A 33 -5.99 1.27 26.40
N GLU A 34 -7.02 1.04 25.59
CA GLU A 34 -8.21 1.92 25.51
C GLU A 34 -8.82 2.17 26.89
N ASP A 35 -8.82 1.15 27.72
CA ASP A 35 -9.39 1.15 29.06
C ASP A 35 -8.67 2.12 30.01
N LEU A 36 -7.32 2.15 29.97
CA LEU A 36 -6.51 3.10 30.70
C LEU A 36 -6.68 4.52 30.15
N PHE A 37 -6.72 4.65 28.82
CA PHE A 37 -6.90 5.93 28.14
C PHE A 37 -8.25 6.58 28.51
N VAL A 38 -9.36 5.85 28.39
CA VAL A 38 -10.72 6.35 28.68
C VAL A 38 -10.87 6.75 30.15
N ARG A 39 -10.25 6.01 31.08
CA ARG A 39 -10.27 6.36 32.50
C ARG A 39 -9.28 7.45 32.90
N GLY A 40 -8.43 7.91 31.98
CA GLY A 40 -7.33 8.83 32.31
C GLY A 40 -6.35 8.26 33.34
N THR A 41 -6.22 6.93 33.40
CA THR A 41 -5.29 6.28 34.33
C THR A 41 -3.86 6.43 33.81
N PRO A 42 -2.94 7.07 34.55
CA PRO A 42 -1.56 7.21 34.13
C PRO A 42 -0.91 5.84 33.92
N CYS A 43 -0.21 5.67 32.82
CA CYS A 43 0.55 4.46 32.53
C CYS A 43 1.78 4.78 31.71
N VAL A 44 2.81 3.96 31.89
CA VAL A 44 4.02 3.99 31.08
C VAL A 44 3.93 2.90 30.02
N THR A 45 4.22 3.24 28.78
CA THR A 45 4.40 2.28 27.69
C THR A 45 5.73 2.51 27.00
N GLU A 46 6.19 1.48 26.29
CA GLU A 46 7.40 1.54 25.50
C GLU A 46 7.29 2.53 24.32
N LEU A 47 8.45 2.98 23.85
CA LEU A 47 8.60 3.74 22.62
C LEU A 47 8.43 2.81 21.40
N LEU A 48 8.54 3.40 20.20
CA LEU A 48 8.44 2.63 18.97
C LEU A 48 9.53 1.55 18.84
N PRO A 49 10.81 1.82 19.17
CA PRO A 49 11.78 0.77 19.39
C PRO A 49 11.36 -0.13 20.58
N PRO A 50 11.32 -1.46 20.39
CA PRO A 50 10.90 -2.36 21.45
C PRO A 50 11.74 -2.21 22.72
N ARG A 51 11.07 -2.24 23.89
CA ARG A 51 11.69 -2.17 25.22
C ARG A 51 12.44 -0.88 25.55
N GLU A 52 12.29 0.16 24.74
CA GLU A 52 12.81 1.48 25.08
C GLU A 52 11.76 2.31 25.83
N LEU A 53 12.20 3.07 26.83
CA LEU A 53 11.37 3.98 27.62
C LEU A 53 11.86 5.41 27.44
N LEU A 54 11.01 6.37 27.79
CA LEU A 54 11.45 7.75 27.90
C LEU A 54 12.59 7.85 28.94
N PRO A 55 13.67 8.61 28.67
CA PRO A 55 14.86 8.65 29.53
C PRO A 55 14.61 8.98 31.00
N ALA A 56 13.51 9.66 31.33
CA ALA A 56 13.15 10.03 32.70
C ALA A 56 12.46 8.89 33.49
N ILE A 57 12.10 7.77 32.86
CA ILE A 57 11.31 6.70 33.48
C ILE A 57 12.22 5.53 33.89
N HIS A 58 12.22 5.23 35.19
CA HIS A 58 13.11 4.25 35.81
C HIS A 58 12.35 3.01 36.33
N THR A 59 11.02 3.01 36.22
CA THR A 59 10.15 1.90 36.64
C THR A 59 9.91 0.94 35.47
N GLY A 60 9.77 -0.36 35.76
CA GLY A 60 9.45 -1.38 34.75
C GLY A 60 8.14 -1.09 34.01
N PHE A 61 7.98 -1.68 32.83
CA PHE A 61 6.76 -1.56 32.03
C PHE A 61 5.77 -2.67 32.39
N GLU A 62 4.49 -2.32 32.47
CA GLU A 62 3.41 -3.30 32.30
C GLU A 62 3.08 -3.35 30.81
N SER A 63 2.87 -4.55 30.25
CA SER A 63 2.53 -4.77 28.84
C SER A 63 1.09 -4.32 28.55
N ASN A 64 0.84 -3.02 28.64
CA ASN A 64 -0.46 -2.37 28.50
C ASN A 64 -0.57 -1.59 27.17
N ILE A 65 0.12 -2.03 26.11
CA ILE A 65 0.03 -1.40 24.80
C ILE A 65 -1.27 -1.80 24.09
N ASP A 66 -1.87 -0.84 23.40
CA ASP A 66 -3.11 -1.04 22.63
C ASP A 66 -2.83 -1.60 21.23
N MET A 67 -3.87 -2.14 20.59
CA MET A 67 -3.83 -2.59 19.21
C MET A 67 -3.28 -1.53 18.23
N ARG A 68 -3.53 -0.23 18.48
CA ARG A 68 -2.95 0.87 17.68
C ARG A 68 -1.42 0.86 17.72
N ALA A 69 -0.80 0.44 18.82
CA ALA A 69 0.65 0.29 18.91
C ALA A 69 1.18 -0.78 17.93
N PHE A 70 0.49 -1.91 17.82
CA PHE A 70 0.82 -2.96 16.84
C PHE A 70 0.58 -2.47 15.40
N TYR A 71 -0.46 -1.68 15.17
CA TYR A 71 -0.71 -1.07 13.86
C TYR A 71 0.43 -0.11 13.47
N ILE A 72 0.87 0.75 14.39
CA ILE A 72 2.02 1.66 14.19
C ILE A 72 3.29 0.87 13.88
N ARG A 73 3.57 -0.21 14.63
CA ARG A 73 4.71 -1.10 14.37
C ARG A 73 4.65 -1.74 13.00
N ALA A 74 3.46 -2.19 12.58
CA ALA A 74 3.25 -2.77 11.26
C ALA A 74 3.47 -1.75 10.13
N ILE A 75 3.06 -0.49 10.31
CA ILE A 75 3.35 0.59 9.35
C ILE A 75 4.84 0.90 9.29
N ARG A 76 5.54 1.00 10.44
CA ARG A 76 7.00 1.18 10.46
C ARG A 76 7.71 0.08 9.67
N LEU A 77 7.34 -1.17 9.91
CA LEU A 77 7.94 -2.31 9.22
C LEU A 77 7.59 -2.30 7.72
N ARG A 78 6.36 -1.95 7.37
CA ARG A 78 5.95 -1.78 5.97
C ARG A 78 6.79 -0.72 5.26
N ALA A 79 7.01 0.45 5.87
CA ALA A 79 7.87 1.49 5.32
C ALA A 79 9.30 0.99 5.06
N LYS A 80 9.89 0.24 6.02
CA LYS A 80 11.21 -0.41 5.84
C LYS A 80 11.23 -1.37 4.66
N ILE A 81 10.20 -2.21 4.52
CA ILE A 81 10.07 -3.16 3.41
C ILE A 81 9.90 -2.44 2.07
N LEU A 82 9.07 -1.41 1.99
CA LEU A 82 8.88 -0.65 0.77
C LEU A 82 10.17 0.08 0.34
N LYS A 83 10.94 0.60 1.30
CA LYS A 83 12.27 1.15 1.03
C LYS A 83 13.23 0.09 0.50
N TYR A 84 13.26 -1.10 1.11
CA TYR A 84 14.06 -2.23 0.65
C TYR A 84 13.72 -2.63 -0.80
N VAL A 85 12.44 -2.76 -1.14
CA VAL A 85 12.00 -3.13 -2.50
C VAL A 85 12.41 -2.10 -3.57
N LYS A 86 12.67 -0.86 -3.17
CA LYS A 86 13.16 0.21 -4.07
C LYS A 86 14.68 0.24 -4.22
N ALA A 87 15.41 -0.46 -3.35
CA ALA A 87 16.87 -0.47 -3.29
C ALA A 87 17.39 -1.91 -3.29
N LEU A 88 17.10 -2.63 -4.38
CA LEU A 88 17.46 -4.06 -4.55
C LEU A 88 18.79 -4.27 -5.28
N GLU A 89 19.56 -3.20 -5.50
CA GLU A 89 20.87 -3.28 -6.14
C GLU A 89 21.80 -4.17 -5.29
N ASP A 90 22.47 -5.13 -5.95
CA ASP A 90 23.37 -6.11 -5.34
C ASP A 90 22.77 -7.02 -4.24
N GLU A 91 21.46 -7.00 -4.05
CA GLU A 91 20.77 -7.85 -3.08
C GLU A 91 20.59 -9.28 -3.63
N ILE A 92 20.85 -10.27 -2.77
CA ILE A 92 20.59 -11.69 -3.05
C ILE A 92 19.58 -12.22 -2.02
N PRO A 93 18.26 -12.08 -2.27
CA PRO A 93 17.23 -12.32 -1.25
C PRO A 93 17.18 -13.75 -0.71
N TRP A 94 17.64 -14.73 -1.51
CA TRP A 94 17.63 -16.15 -1.19
C TRP A 94 18.88 -16.64 -0.45
N GLU A 95 19.82 -15.75 -0.13
CA GLU A 95 20.93 -16.08 0.77
C GLU A 95 20.41 -16.40 2.19
N PRO A 96 21.15 -17.18 2.99
CA PRO A 96 20.74 -17.63 4.32
C PRO A 96 20.27 -16.53 5.27
N GLU A 97 19.55 -16.94 6.32
CA GLU A 97 18.70 -16.09 7.17
C GLU A 97 19.41 -14.90 7.87
N SER A 98 20.75 -14.88 7.91
CA SER A 98 21.54 -13.83 8.54
C SER A 98 22.35 -12.95 7.58
N SER A 99 22.33 -13.21 6.26
CA SER A 99 23.17 -12.50 5.29
C SER A 99 22.40 -11.57 4.35
N SER A 100 21.11 -11.81 4.08
CA SER A 100 20.30 -10.93 3.22
C SER A 100 19.41 -9.98 4.01
N GLN A 101 19.19 -8.78 3.47
CA GLN A 101 18.24 -7.83 4.04
C GLN A 101 16.80 -8.39 3.97
N PHE A 102 16.50 -9.16 2.93
CA PHE A 102 15.25 -9.92 2.81
C PHE A 102 14.96 -10.74 4.08
N SER A 103 15.91 -11.59 4.49
CA SER A 103 15.73 -12.52 5.60
C SER A 103 15.58 -11.81 6.95
N LEU A 104 16.29 -10.70 7.14
CA LEU A 104 16.14 -9.86 8.34
C LEU A 104 14.73 -9.26 8.44
N LEU A 105 14.20 -8.75 7.31
CA LEU A 105 12.84 -8.20 7.25
C LEU A 105 11.77 -9.30 7.40
N GLU A 106 12.01 -10.49 6.83
CA GLU A 106 11.16 -11.66 7.01
C GLU A 106 11.07 -12.04 8.50
N ALA A 107 12.22 -12.14 9.19
CA ALA A 107 12.29 -12.46 10.61
C ALA A 107 11.60 -11.38 11.47
N GLU A 108 11.82 -10.10 11.18
CA GLU A 108 11.16 -8.98 11.88
C GLU A 108 9.63 -9.03 11.73
N LEU A 109 9.13 -9.36 10.53
CA LEU A 109 7.71 -9.53 10.27
C LEU A 109 7.10 -10.72 11.03
N GLN A 110 7.80 -11.85 11.08
CA GLN A 110 7.34 -13.01 11.85
C GLN A 110 7.35 -12.72 13.35
N ASN A 111 8.37 -12.03 13.85
CA ASN A 111 8.44 -11.60 15.25
C ASN A 111 7.31 -10.64 15.62
N LEU A 112 6.99 -9.68 14.75
CA LEU A 112 5.86 -8.80 14.98
C LEU A 112 4.54 -9.58 15.02
N LYS A 113 4.32 -10.50 14.08
CA LYS A 113 3.12 -11.35 14.04
C LYS A 113 2.99 -12.24 15.27
N SER A 114 4.09 -12.85 15.73
CA SER A 114 4.09 -13.73 16.91
C SER A 114 3.93 -12.97 18.23
N SER A 115 4.31 -11.69 18.25
CA SER A 115 4.15 -10.82 19.42
C SER A 115 2.71 -10.37 19.69
N ILE A 116 1.77 -10.62 18.77
CA ILE A 116 0.37 -10.20 18.90
C ILE A 116 -0.31 -10.99 20.04
N PRO A 117 -0.81 -10.31 21.09
CA PRO A 117 -1.52 -10.95 22.20
C PRO A 117 -2.78 -11.69 21.76
N ASP A 118 -3.20 -12.68 22.54
CA ASP A 118 -4.41 -13.47 22.27
C ASP A 118 -5.68 -12.61 22.17
N THR A 119 -5.74 -11.49 22.90
CA THR A 119 -6.84 -10.51 22.85
C THR A 119 -6.95 -9.80 21.49
N PHE A 120 -5.90 -9.83 20.66
CA PHE A 120 -5.84 -9.22 19.33
C PHE A 120 -5.82 -10.25 18.19
N LYS A 121 -5.84 -11.56 18.50
CA LYS A 121 -5.90 -12.62 17.48
C LYS A 121 -7.27 -12.70 16.83
N MET A 122 -7.32 -13.10 15.56
CA MET A 122 -8.55 -13.18 14.74
C MET A 122 -9.44 -14.36 15.15
N THR A 123 -10.10 -14.25 16.31
CA THR A 123 -11.06 -15.24 16.83
C THR A 123 -12.49 -14.69 16.78
N LEU A 124 -13.49 -15.57 16.75
CA LEU A 124 -14.90 -15.15 16.76
C LEU A 124 -15.26 -14.33 18.01
N ALA A 125 -14.74 -14.73 19.18
CA ALA A 125 -14.95 -14.00 20.44
C ALA A 125 -14.41 -12.57 20.34
N ASN A 126 -13.18 -12.41 19.85
CA ASN A 126 -12.58 -11.08 19.67
C ASN A 126 -13.34 -10.24 18.63
N LYS A 127 -13.82 -10.83 17.52
CA LYS A 127 -14.67 -10.13 16.55
C LYS A 127 -15.89 -9.48 17.22
N TYR A 128 -16.59 -10.19 18.11
CA TYR A 128 -17.72 -9.62 18.85
C TYR A 128 -17.30 -8.51 19.83
N LEU A 129 -16.19 -8.68 20.54
CA LEU A 129 -15.67 -7.66 21.45
C LEU A 129 -15.30 -6.36 20.72
N TYR A 130 -14.62 -6.45 19.58
CA TYR A 130 -14.25 -5.27 18.78
C TYR A 130 -15.43 -4.64 18.05
N LYS A 131 -16.46 -5.43 17.72
CA LYS A 131 -17.73 -4.88 17.23
C LYS A 131 -18.44 -4.08 18.31
N ALA A 132 -18.54 -4.62 19.53
CA ALA A 132 -19.20 -3.94 20.65
C ALA A 132 -18.48 -2.65 21.07
N SER A 133 -17.16 -2.59 20.93
CA SER A 133 -16.35 -1.39 21.22
C SER A 133 -16.23 -0.41 20.04
N GLY A 134 -16.82 -0.69 18.87
CA GLY A 134 -16.74 0.20 17.71
C GLY A 134 -15.35 0.25 17.05
N ARG A 135 -14.51 -0.77 17.27
CA ARG A 135 -13.10 -0.84 16.83
C ARG A 135 -12.85 -1.97 15.84
N LEU A 136 -13.92 -2.49 15.24
CA LEU A 136 -13.86 -3.63 14.33
C LEU A 136 -13.03 -3.34 13.07
N ASN A 137 -13.07 -2.09 12.56
CA ASN A 137 -12.27 -1.69 11.39
C ASN A 137 -10.76 -1.80 11.68
N LEU A 138 -10.30 -1.34 12.84
CA LEU A 138 -8.91 -1.40 13.28
C LEU A 138 -8.48 -2.86 13.50
N PHE A 139 -9.37 -3.66 14.11
CA PHE A 139 -9.11 -5.08 14.37
C PHE A 139 -8.85 -5.84 13.08
N PHE A 140 -9.75 -5.76 12.09
CA PHE A 140 -9.52 -6.38 10.79
C PHE A 140 -8.36 -5.72 10.03
N GLY A 141 -8.24 -4.39 10.11
CA GLY A 141 -7.21 -3.60 9.44
C GLY A 141 -5.79 -4.01 9.84
N LEU A 142 -5.54 -4.32 11.12
CA LEU A 142 -4.24 -4.82 11.58
C LEU A 142 -3.85 -6.13 10.88
N HIS A 143 -4.76 -7.10 10.81
CA HIS A 143 -4.50 -8.41 10.20
C HIS A 143 -4.34 -8.31 8.67
N ILE A 144 -5.12 -7.44 8.03
CA ILE A 144 -4.97 -7.13 6.61
C ILE A 144 -3.61 -6.47 6.35
N LEU A 145 -3.24 -5.45 7.13
CA LEU A 145 -1.97 -4.75 7.01
C LEU A 145 -0.78 -5.70 7.13
N LEU A 146 -0.76 -6.56 8.15
CA LEU A 146 0.32 -7.54 8.34
C LEU A 146 0.43 -8.56 7.20
N SER A 147 -0.69 -8.86 6.52
CA SER A 147 -0.72 -9.75 5.36
C SER A 147 -0.27 -9.02 4.10
N GLN A 148 -0.66 -7.76 3.94
CA GLN A 148 -0.17 -6.90 2.86
C GLN A 148 1.33 -6.62 3.00
N THR A 149 1.84 -6.43 4.21
CA THR A 149 3.28 -6.27 4.46
C THR A 149 4.06 -7.53 4.07
N SER A 150 3.46 -8.73 4.22
CA SER A 150 4.04 -9.94 3.63
C SER A 150 4.06 -9.87 2.11
N ASN A 151 2.95 -9.49 1.46
CA ASN A 151 2.92 -9.32 -0.01
C ASN A 151 3.98 -8.32 -0.49
N ASP A 152 4.12 -7.18 0.21
CA ASP A 152 5.11 -6.15 -0.11
C ASP A 152 6.54 -6.69 -0.10
N LEU A 153 6.86 -7.65 0.76
CA LEU A 153 8.18 -8.28 0.83
C LEU A 153 8.38 -9.32 -0.28
N TYR A 154 7.45 -10.27 -0.43
CA TYR A 154 7.62 -11.39 -1.37
C TYR A 154 7.35 -11.02 -2.84
N ARG A 155 6.71 -9.88 -3.11
CA ARG A 155 6.36 -9.47 -4.49
C ARG A 155 7.57 -9.28 -5.41
N ILE A 156 8.78 -9.18 -4.88
CA ILE A 156 10.02 -9.06 -5.68
C ILE A 156 10.21 -10.22 -6.66
N CYS A 157 9.62 -11.39 -6.39
CA CYS A 157 9.71 -12.57 -7.25
C CYS A 157 8.58 -12.67 -8.28
N VAL A 158 7.54 -11.82 -8.18
CA VAL A 158 6.32 -11.90 -8.99
C VAL A 158 6.36 -10.80 -10.03
N SER A 159 6.31 -11.18 -11.32
CA SER A 159 6.30 -10.19 -12.40
C SER A 159 5.09 -9.27 -12.28
N GLN A 160 5.32 -8.00 -12.58
CA GLN A 160 4.37 -6.90 -12.57
C GLN A 160 3.85 -6.49 -11.19
N LEU A 161 4.36 -7.03 -10.08
CA LEU A 161 4.01 -6.52 -8.74
C LEU A 161 5.00 -5.48 -8.20
N VAL A 162 6.15 -5.29 -8.85
CA VAL A 162 7.09 -4.20 -8.55
C VAL A 162 7.25 -3.36 -9.80
N PHE A 163 7.24 -2.04 -9.63
CA PHE A 163 7.42 -1.11 -10.72
C PHE A 163 8.76 -0.34 -10.63
N PRO A 164 9.49 -0.18 -11.75
CA PRO A 164 9.30 -0.88 -13.02
C PRO A 164 9.53 -2.39 -12.89
N ASP A 165 8.86 -3.18 -13.73
CA ASP A 165 9.00 -4.66 -13.69
C ASP A 165 10.46 -5.10 -13.91
N THR A 166 11.24 -4.27 -14.60
CA THR A 166 12.69 -4.44 -14.80
C THR A 166 13.48 -4.38 -13.50
N SER A 167 13.03 -3.65 -12.47
CA SER A 167 13.71 -3.52 -11.18
C SER A 167 13.90 -4.85 -10.45
N THR A 168 13.03 -5.83 -10.70
CA THR A 168 13.16 -7.16 -10.09
C THR A 168 13.44 -8.27 -11.09
N LYS A 169 13.68 -7.92 -12.36
CA LYS A 169 13.96 -8.89 -13.42
C LYS A 169 15.16 -9.78 -13.09
N TRP A 170 16.25 -9.18 -12.58
CA TRP A 170 17.44 -9.94 -12.20
C TRP A 170 17.15 -10.99 -11.12
N ILE A 171 16.39 -10.63 -10.08
CA ILE A 171 15.97 -11.55 -9.01
C ILE A 171 15.15 -12.70 -9.61
N ARG A 172 14.18 -12.39 -10.48
CA ARG A 172 13.32 -13.41 -11.09
C ARG A 172 14.08 -14.37 -12.01
N ASP A 173 15.10 -13.89 -12.71
CA ASP A 173 15.88 -14.69 -13.65
C ASP A 173 16.95 -15.56 -12.98
N ASN A 174 17.46 -15.16 -11.81
CA ASN A 174 18.59 -15.83 -11.14
C ASN A 174 18.24 -16.56 -9.85
N SER A 175 17.06 -16.33 -9.28
CA SER A 175 16.67 -16.98 -8.03
C SER A 175 16.42 -18.49 -8.18
N PRO A 176 16.73 -19.29 -7.14
CA PRO A 176 16.36 -20.70 -7.11
C PRO A 176 14.84 -20.88 -7.25
N ARG A 177 14.43 -21.94 -7.97
CA ARG A 177 12.99 -22.26 -8.16
C ARG A 177 12.22 -22.38 -6.84
N THR A 178 12.84 -22.94 -5.81
CA THR A 178 12.24 -23.06 -4.47
C THR A 178 11.92 -21.70 -3.85
N PHE A 179 12.79 -20.72 -4.04
CA PHE A 179 12.56 -19.35 -3.57
C PHE A 179 11.45 -18.67 -4.38
N LEU A 180 11.46 -18.78 -5.71
CA LEU A 180 10.38 -18.25 -6.57
C LEU A 180 9.01 -18.81 -6.21
N GLN A 181 8.93 -20.13 -5.99
CA GLN A 181 7.71 -20.80 -5.54
C GLN A 181 7.26 -20.30 -4.18
N ARG A 182 8.19 -20.15 -3.22
CA ARG A 182 7.90 -19.59 -1.89
C ARG A 182 7.31 -18.19 -2.00
N CYS A 183 7.90 -17.31 -2.82
CA CYS A 183 7.40 -15.95 -2.99
C CYS A 183 5.98 -15.92 -3.59
N HIS A 184 5.74 -16.69 -4.67
CA HIS A 184 4.42 -16.76 -5.31
C HIS A 184 3.38 -17.34 -4.36
N LEU A 185 3.72 -18.43 -3.66
CA LEU A 185 2.85 -19.04 -2.66
C LEU A 185 2.50 -18.05 -1.55
N MET A 186 3.49 -17.33 -1.01
CA MET A 186 3.24 -16.33 0.03
C MET A 186 2.35 -15.18 -0.46
N CYS A 187 2.60 -14.64 -1.66
CA CYS A 187 1.75 -13.58 -2.22
C CYS A 187 0.30 -14.06 -2.39
N LEU A 188 0.11 -15.27 -2.93
CA LEU A 188 -1.22 -15.82 -3.17
C LEU A 188 -1.94 -16.14 -1.85
N ASP A 189 -1.28 -16.85 -0.94
CA ASP A 189 -1.84 -17.27 0.36
C ASP A 189 -2.31 -16.05 1.18
N LYS A 190 -1.48 -15.01 1.24
CA LYS A 190 -1.82 -13.80 1.98
C LYS A 190 -2.90 -12.98 1.28
N ALA A 191 -2.92 -12.94 -0.05
CA ALA A 191 -4.00 -12.27 -0.78
C ALA A 191 -5.35 -13.01 -0.63
N VAL A 192 -5.35 -14.35 -0.62
CA VAL A 192 -6.52 -15.18 -0.28
C VAL A 192 -7.00 -14.91 1.15
N TYR A 193 -6.08 -14.86 2.11
CA TYR A 193 -6.41 -14.54 3.50
C TYR A 193 -7.03 -13.14 3.62
N ILE A 194 -6.48 -12.14 2.93
CA ILE A 194 -7.07 -10.78 2.90
C ILE A 194 -8.47 -10.80 2.29
N ALA A 195 -8.69 -11.47 1.15
CA ALA A 195 -10.01 -11.58 0.53
C ALA A 195 -11.03 -12.23 1.48
N THR A 196 -10.60 -13.26 2.23
CA THR A 196 -11.41 -13.92 3.26
C THR A 196 -11.76 -12.94 4.39
N LEU A 197 -10.80 -12.16 4.89
CA LEU A 197 -11.05 -11.14 5.92
C LEU A 197 -12.01 -10.04 5.45
N LEU A 198 -11.86 -9.59 4.20
CA LEU A 198 -12.74 -8.59 3.59
C LEU A 198 -14.18 -9.13 3.47
N LYS A 199 -14.33 -10.37 3.00
CA LYS A 199 -15.63 -11.04 2.92
C LYS A 199 -16.24 -11.28 4.30
N ASP A 200 -15.44 -11.70 5.27
CA ASP A 200 -15.86 -11.89 6.66
C ASP A 200 -16.42 -10.59 7.24
N LEU A 201 -15.69 -9.47 7.07
CA LEU A 201 -16.12 -8.17 7.57
C LEU A 201 -17.38 -7.67 6.85
N TRP A 202 -17.47 -7.90 5.54
CA TRP A 202 -18.69 -7.62 4.76
C TRP A 202 -19.91 -8.35 5.29
N LEU A 203 -19.78 -9.63 5.63
CA LEU A 203 -20.88 -10.42 6.18
C LEU A 203 -21.20 -10.04 7.63
N PHE A 204 -20.18 -9.73 8.43
CA PHE A 204 -20.33 -9.51 9.87
C PHE A 204 -20.77 -8.08 10.24
N ASN A 205 -20.23 -7.06 9.56
CA ASN A 205 -20.58 -5.65 9.74
C ASN A 205 -20.08 -4.76 8.57
N LYS A 206 -20.91 -4.59 7.52
CA LYS A 206 -20.59 -3.74 6.36
C LYS A 206 -20.16 -2.30 6.69
N PRO A 207 -20.78 -1.58 7.65
CA PRO A 207 -20.39 -0.21 7.96
C PRO A 207 -18.92 -0.07 8.39
N SER A 208 -18.34 -1.09 9.01
CA SER A 208 -16.91 -1.08 9.41
C SER A 208 -15.94 -1.07 8.23
N LEU A 209 -16.41 -1.33 6.99
CA LEU A 209 -15.59 -1.21 5.78
C LEU A 209 -15.48 0.23 5.27
N VAL A 210 -16.34 1.15 5.71
CA VAL A 210 -16.44 2.52 5.14
C VAL A 210 -15.26 3.36 5.63
N ASP A 211 -14.11 3.15 4.99
CA ASP A 211 -12.83 3.80 5.24
C ASP A 211 -11.98 3.70 3.96
N THR A 212 -11.28 4.78 3.60
CA THR A 212 -10.42 4.83 2.40
C THR A 212 -9.36 3.73 2.41
N PHE A 213 -8.85 3.33 3.58
CA PHE A 213 -7.88 2.23 3.67
C PHE A 213 -8.45 0.90 3.17
N TYR A 214 -9.74 0.64 3.40
CA TYR A 214 -10.38 -0.59 2.91
C TYR A 214 -10.56 -0.59 1.40
N ALA A 215 -10.76 0.57 0.76
CA ALA A 215 -10.73 0.66 -0.70
C ALA A 215 -9.34 0.28 -1.23
N ASN A 216 -8.28 0.84 -0.64
CA ASN A 216 -6.91 0.47 -0.99
C ASN A 216 -6.65 -1.04 -0.75
N HIS A 217 -7.09 -1.59 0.38
CA HIS A 217 -6.94 -3.02 0.69
C HIS A 217 -7.60 -3.93 -0.35
N VAL A 218 -8.83 -3.61 -0.76
CA VAL A 218 -9.59 -4.36 -1.77
C VAL A 218 -8.90 -4.30 -3.14
N GLN A 219 -8.41 -3.13 -3.55
CA GLN A 219 -7.71 -2.96 -4.80
C GLN A 219 -6.39 -3.74 -4.82
N ILE A 220 -5.54 -3.56 -3.81
CA ILE A 220 -4.26 -4.28 -3.70
C ILE A 220 -4.49 -5.80 -3.66
N CYS A 221 -5.46 -6.27 -2.87
CA CYS A 221 -5.80 -7.69 -2.79
C CYS A 221 -6.16 -8.26 -4.17
N SER A 222 -6.98 -7.53 -4.93
CA SER A 222 -7.41 -7.93 -6.27
C SER A 222 -6.25 -7.96 -7.28
N SER A 223 -5.37 -6.96 -7.24
CA SER A 223 -4.16 -6.91 -8.05
C SER A 223 -3.20 -8.06 -7.73
N VAL A 224 -2.90 -8.30 -6.46
CA VAL A 224 -2.00 -9.39 -6.06
C VAL A 224 -2.57 -10.76 -6.44
N LEU A 225 -3.84 -11.02 -6.13
CA LEU A 225 -4.50 -12.29 -6.50
C LEU A 225 -4.36 -12.57 -8.00
N LEU A 226 -4.78 -11.63 -8.85
CA LEU A 226 -4.74 -11.83 -10.30
C LEU A 226 -3.30 -11.95 -10.82
N THR A 227 -2.44 -11.01 -10.45
CA THR A 227 -1.09 -10.93 -11.02
C THR A 227 -0.24 -12.12 -10.58
N THR A 228 -0.37 -12.60 -9.35
CA THR A 228 0.33 -13.81 -8.90
C THR A 228 -0.15 -15.05 -9.66
N LEU A 229 -1.46 -15.19 -9.92
CA LEU A 229 -2.00 -16.31 -10.70
C LEU A 229 -1.52 -16.27 -12.17
N LEU A 230 -1.52 -15.09 -12.80
CA LEU A 230 -1.04 -14.94 -14.17
C LEU A 230 0.48 -15.16 -14.30
N SER A 231 1.26 -14.74 -13.30
CA SER A 231 2.72 -14.84 -13.31
C SER A 231 3.24 -16.26 -12.99
N TRP A 232 2.43 -17.12 -12.35
CA TRP A 232 2.88 -18.46 -11.96
C TRP A 232 3.19 -19.35 -13.16
N GLY A 233 2.28 -19.45 -14.13
CA GLY A 233 2.51 -20.09 -15.43
C GLY A 233 2.81 -21.60 -15.41
N GLU A 234 2.85 -22.26 -14.25
CA GLU A 234 3.09 -23.70 -14.10
C GLU A 234 1.75 -24.46 -13.98
N ALA A 235 1.75 -25.74 -14.38
CA ALA A 235 0.54 -26.58 -14.39
C ALA A 235 0.08 -26.97 -12.97
N GLU A 236 1.00 -27.05 -12.01
CA GLU A 236 0.69 -27.38 -10.62
C GLU A 236 0.11 -26.17 -9.90
N PRO A 237 -1.05 -26.31 -9.20
CA PRO A 237 -1.62 -25.21 -8.45
C PRO A 237 -0.73 -24.84 -7.26
N LEU A 238 -0.50 -23.54 -7.05
CA LEU A 238 0.22 -23.02 -5.88
C LEU A 238 -0.44 -23.43 -4.57
N ILE A 239 -1.79 -23.39 -4.54
CA ILE A 239 -2.59 -23.70 -3.36
C ILE A 239 -3.64 -24.75 -3.75
N PRO A 240 -3.37 -26.04 -3.52
CA PRO A 240 -4.22 -27.14 -4.02
C PRO A 240 -5.67 -27.13 -3.50
N GLN A 241 -5.92 -26.49 -2.36
CA GLN A 241 -7.25 -26.43 -1.76
C GLN A 241 -8.20 -25.42 -2.44
N PHE A 242 -7.72 -24.56 -3.33
CA PHE A 242 -8.54 -23.57 -4.04
C PHE A 242 -8.45 -23.79 -5.54
N ASP A 243 -9.60 -23.74 -6.20
CA ASP A 243 -9.70 -23.76 -7.65
C ASP A 243 -9.86 -22.35 -8.25
N TYR A 244 -9.91 -22.25 -9.58
CA TYR A 244 -10.12 -20.97 -10.26
C TYR A 244 -11.50 -20.36 -10.00
N ASN A 245 -12.52 -21.16 -9.68
CA ASN A 245 -13.83 -20.63 -9.34
C ASN A 245 -13.82 -19.97 -7.95
N ASP A 246 -13.04 -20.49 -7.00
CA ASP A 246 -12.82 -19.87 -5.69
C ASP A 246 -12.17 -18.49 -5.83
N TYR A 247 -11.08 -18.39 -6.59
CA TYR A 247 -10.42 -17.10 -6.85
C TYR A 247 -11.34 -16.12 -7.58
N GLY A 248 -12.13 -16.60 -8.55
CA GLY A 248 -13.12 -15.79 -9.25
C GLY A 248 -14.21 -15.26 -8.30
N THR A 249 -14.61 -16.07 -7.32
CA THR A 249 -15.56 -15.67 -6.27
C THR A 249 -14.97 -14.60 -5.36
N MET A 250 -13.71 -14.75 -4.93
CA MET A 250 -13.00 -13.75 -4.13
C MET A 250 -12.89 -12.39 -4.87
N LEU A 251 -12.53 -12.40 -6.15
CA LEU A 251 -12.43 -11.18 -6.95
C LEU A 251 -13.80 -10.52 -7.17
N ARG A 252 -14.87 -11.31 -7.37
CA ARG A 252 -16.24 -10.81 -7.45
C ARG A 252 -16.70 -10.17 -6.14
N ASP A 253 -16.36 -10.80 -5.02
CA ASP A 253 -16.67 -10.29 -3.68
C ASP A 253 -15.94 -8.98 -3.41
N ASN A 254 -14.64 -8.91 -3.74
CA ASN A 254 -13.86 -7.67 -3.69
C ASN A 254 -14.49 -6.55 -4.52
N LEU A 255 -14.91 -6.83 -5.76
CA LEU A 255 -15.61 -5.86 -6.60
C LEU A 255 -16.92 -5.39 -5.97
N THR A 256 -17.68 -6.29 -5.36
CA THR A 256 -18.93 -5.96 -4.66
C THR A 256 -18.68 -5.04 -3.48
N ILE A 257 -17.64 -5.32 -2.68
CA ILE A 257 -17.23 -4.48 -1.56
C ILE A 257 -16.81 -3.10 -2.07
N MET A 258 -16.00 -3.03 -3.13
CA MET A 258 -15.54 -1.77 -3.71
C MET A 258 -16.70 -0.90 -4.23
N GLN A 259 -17.68 -1.50 -4.91
CA GLN A 259 -18.89 -0.80 -5.36
C GLN A 259 -19.74 -0.28 -4.19
N TYR A 260 -19.72 -0.95 -3.04
CA TYR A 260 -20.36 -0.43 -1.84
C TYR A 260 -19.59 0.77 -1.27
N LEU A 261 -18.26 0.72 -1.23
CA LEU A 261 -17.43 1.84 -0.77
C LEU A 261 -17.58 3.08 -1.66
N GLN A 262 -17.74 2.90 -2.97
CA GLN A 262 -17.98 3.98 -3.94
C GLN A 262 -19.22 4.81 -3.64
N LYS A 263 -20.18 4.30 -2.86
CA LYS A 263 -21.37 5.05 -2.45
C LYS A 263 -21.08 6.11 -1.38
N TYR A 264 -19.97 5.98 -0.66
CA TYR A 264 -19.62 6.82 0.49
C TYR A 264 -18.30 7.56 0.29
N LEU A 265 -17.42 7.08 -0.59
CA LEU A 265 -16.05 7.54 -0.75
C LEU A 265 -15.74 7.80 -2.24
N LYS A 266 -14.86 8.78 -2.52
CA LYS A 266 -14.34 9.05 -3.86
C LYS A 266 -13.24 8.04 -4.21
N VAL A 267 -13.65 6.87 -4.68
CA VAL A 267 -12.77 5.70 -4.92
C VAL A 267 -12.85 5.18 -6.36
N ASP A 268 -13.15 6.05 -7.31
CA ASP A 268 -13.38 5.66 -8.72
C ASP A 268 -12.19 4.94 -9.34
N ALA A 269 -10.97 5.43 -9.09
CA ALA A 269 -9.74 4.79 -9.58
C ALA A 269 -9.59 3.36 -9.03
N TYR A 270 -9.76 3.16 -7.72
CA TYR A 270 -9.70 1.83 -7.12
C TYR A 270 -10.82 0.92 -7.63
N CYS A 271 -12.02 1.47 -7.84
CA CYS A 271 -13.16 0.75 -8.39
C CYS A 271 -12.88 0.21 -9.78
N GLN A 272 -12.35 1.06 -10.65
CA GLN A 272 -12.02 0.65 -12.00
C GLN A 272 -10.86 -0.35 -12.04
N SER A 273 -9.82 -0.13 -11.23
CA SER A 273 -8.73 -1.09 -11.08
C SER A 273 -9.25 -2.48 -10.65
N THR A 274 -10.15 -2.52 -9.67
CA THR A 274 -10.78 -3.76 -9.19
C THR A 274 -11.67 -4.41 -10.27
N LYS A 275 -12.42 -3.62 -11.04
CA LYS A 275 -13.24 -4.12 -12.17
C LYS A 275 -12.38 -4.77 -13.25
N GLU A 276 -11.30 -4.11 -13.65
CA GLU A 276 -10.40 -4.63 -14.68
C GLU A 276 -9.67 -5.90 -14.21
N ALA A 277 -9.27 -5.97 -12.93
CA ALA A 277 -8.74 -7.22 -12.36
C ALA A 277 -9.74 -8.38 -12.51
N PHE A 278 -11.00 -8.18 -12.12
CA PHE A 278 -12.03 -9.21 -12.26
C PHE A 278 -12.32 -9.58 -13.73
N LYS A 279 -12.39 -8.59 -14.62
CA LYS A 279 -12.60 -8.80 -16.05
C LYS A 279 -11.46 -9.58 -16.70
N ARG A 280 -10.21 -9.23 -16.38
CA ARG A 280 -9.02 -9.92 -16.86
C ARG A 280 -8.96 -11.35 -16.32
N PHE A 281 -9.32 -11.57 -15.05
CA PHE A 281 -9.46 -12.92 -14.51
C PHE A 281 -10.42 -13.78 -15.33
N ASN A 282 -11.64 -13.28 -15.59
CA ASN A 282 -12.64 -14.04 -16.33
C ASN A 282 -12.17 -14.38 -17.76
N LYS A 283 -11.47 -13.46 -18.41
CA LYS A 283 -10.89 -13.66 -19.75
C LYS A 283 -9.91 -14.84 -19.79
N PHE A 284 -9.08 -15.01 -18.77
CA PHE A 284 -8.02 -16.03 -18.76
C PHE A 284 -8.42 -17.35 -18.09
N PHE A 285 -9.37 -17.33 -17.15
CA PHE A 285 -9.63 -18.49 -16.28
C PHE A 285 -11.08 -19.01 -16.27
N THR A 286 -12.05 -18.33 -16.92
CA THR A 286 -13.47 -18.77 -16.91
C THR A 286 -14.07 -19.05 -18.28
N VAL A 287 -13.59 -18.39 -19.35
CA VAL A 287 -14.05 -18.70 -20.70
C VAL A 287 -13.41 -20.01 -21.12
N GLU A 288 -14.22 -21.01 -21.48
CA GLU A 288 -13.81 -22.16 -22.28
C GLU A 288 -13.18 -21.63 -23.58
N ALA A 289 -11.89 -21.29 -23.54
CA ALA A 289 -11.11 -20.98 -24.72
C ALA A 289 -10.62 -22.32 -25.27
N PRO A 290 -11.24 -22.88 -26.31
CA PRO A 290 -10.69 -24.07 -26.94
C PRO A 290 -9.28 -23.69 -27.42
N SER A 291 -8.28 -24.45 -26.98
CA SER A 291 -6.87 -24.49 -27.45
C SER A 291 -5.78 -23.59 -26.83
N GLN A 292 -5.96 -22.90 -25.70
CA GLN A 292 -4.87 -22.06 -25.13
C GLN A 292 -4.20 -22.57 -23.84
N ILE A 293 -4.63 -23.71 -23.29
CA ILE A 293 -4.11 -24.27 -22.02
C ILE A 293 -2.63 -24.73 -22.09
N GLY A 294 -1.97 -24.64 -23.26
CA GLY A 294 -0.61 -25.14 -23.47
C GLY A 294 0.47 -24.12 -23.82
N ARG A 295 0.21 -22.80 -23.83
CA ARG A 295 1.25 -21.81 -24.14
C ARG A 295 1.81 -21.16 -22.88
N PRO A 296 3.13 -21.21 -22.64
CA PRO A 296 3.76 -20.36 -21.64
C PRO A 296 3.48 -18.90 -21.99
N LEU A 297 2.99 -18.12 -21.03
CA LEU A 297 2.67 -16.70 -21.20
C LEU A 297 3.92 -15.84 -21.56
N LYS A 298 5.13 -16.42 -21.57
CA LYS A 298 6.35 -15.76 -22.05
C LYS A 298 6.18 -15.20 -23.47
N ASP A 299 5.42 -15.85 -24.35
CA ASP A 299 5.29 -15.42 -25.75
C ASP A 299 4.24 -14.33 -25.98
N VAL A 300 3.27 -14.16 -25.07
CA VAL A 300 2.26 -13.09 -25.17
C VAL A 300 2.83 -11.75 -24.66
N ILE A 301 3.81 -11.81 -23.74
CA ILE A 301 4.45 -10.62 -23.16
C ILE A 301 5.47 -9.99 -24.14
N ILE A 302 6.05 -10.77 -25.06
CA ILE A 302 7.09 -10.30 -25.98
C ILE A 302 6.52 -9.53 -27.18
N SER A 303 5.29 -9.80 -27.64
CA SER A 303 4.76 -9.17 -28.85
C SER A 303 4.36 -7.71 -28.70
N ASP A 304 4.19 -7.21 -27.47
CA ASP A 304 3.72 -5.84 -27.20
C ASP A 304 4.86 -4.81 -27.05
N GLN A 305 6.12 -5.23 -27.19
CA GLN A 305 7.29 -4.37 -26.95
C GLN A 305 7.71 -3.49 -28.15
N THR A 306 6.92 -3.43 -29.23
CA THR A 306 7.30 -2.69 -30.46
C THR A 306 6.42 -1.48 -30.81
N VAL A 307 5.72 -0.90 -29.83
CA VAL A 307 5.00 0.37 -30.04
C VAL A 307 5.74 1.52 -29.34
N THR A 308 6.09 2.50 -30.17
CA THR A 308 6.67 3.82 -29.89
C THR A 308 6.45 4.38 -28.48
N ARG A 309 7.57 4.67 -27.80
CA ARG A 309 7.70 5.32 -26.48
C ARG A 309 6.97 6.67 -26.45
N SER A 310 5.71 6.65 -26.03
CA SER A 310 4.88 7.83 -25.76
C SER A 310 4.81 8.08 -24.26
N GLN A 311 4.51 9.32 -23.85
CA GLN A 311 4.34 9.72 -22.44
C GLN A 311 3.17 9.01 -21.72
N SER A 312 2.49 8.08 -22.41
CA SER A 312 1.41 7.23 -21.95
C SER A 312 1.84 5.76 -21.76
N SER A 313 3.14 5.47 -21.68
CA SER A 313 3.58 4.11 -21.36
C SER A 313 3.27 3.78 -19.90
N LEU A 314 2.92 2.51 -19.64
CA LEU A 314 2.81 1.89 -18.31
C LEU A 314 3.99 2.26 -17.38
N GLU A 315 5.15 2.54 -17.99
CA GLU A 315 6.40 2.95 -17.34
C GLU A 315 6.43 4.41 -16.85
N TYR A 316 5.62 5.30 -17.43
CA TYR A 316 5.54 6.71 -17.01
C TYR A 316 4.63 6.91 -15.79
N ILE A 317 3.58 6.09 -15.69
CA ILE A 317 2.45 6.27 -14.76
C ILE A 317 2.67 5.55 -13.43
N LEU A 318 3.38 4.43 -13.44
CA LEU A 318 3.63 3.62 -12.25
C LEU A 318 4.79 4.16 -11.37
N ASN A 319 5.37 5.30 -11.72
CA ASN A 319 6.37 5.97 -10.90
C ASN A 319 5.78 6.26 -9.51
N PRO A 320 6.40 5.83 -8.40
CA PRO A 320 5.91 6.12 -7.05
C PRO A 320 5.83 7.62 -6.70
N LEU A 321 6.33 8.51 -7.57
CA LEU A 321 6.18 9.97 -7.50
C LEU A 321 5.07 10.53 -8.41
N GLY A 322 4.40 9.70 -9.21
CA GLY A 322 3.34 10.08 -10.16
C GLY A 322 2.06 10.59 -9.49
N THR A 323 1.87 10.30 -8.21
CA THR A 323 0.64 10.60 -7.46
C THR A 323 0.63 11.99 -6.80
N TYR A 324 1.77 12.71 -6.78
CA TYR A 324 1.88 14.03 -6.13
C TYR A 324 2.53 15.08 -7.05
N PRO A 325 1.74 15.87 -7.81
CA PRO A 325 2.26 16.93 -8.68
C PRO A 325 3.13 17.97 -7.94
N LEU A 326 2.86 18.23 -6.66
CA LEU A 326 3.64 19.14 -5.81
C LEU A 326 5.02 18.58 -5.42
N ALA A 327 5.12 17.28 -5.14
CA ALA A 327 6.39 16.65 -4.74
C ALA A 327 7.41 16.68 -5.87
N ARG A 328 6.96 16.57 -7.13
CA ARG A 328 7.82 16.63 -8.33
C ARG A 328 8.51 17.98 -8.51
N LYS A 329 7.82 19.09 -8.23
CA LYS A 329 8.43 20.43 -8.30
C LYS A 329 9.56 20.53 -7.28
N GLN A 330 9.32 20.11 -6.04
CA GLN A 330 10.31 20.20 -4.97
C GLN A 330 11.55 19.31 -5.21
N THR A 331 11.40 18.08 -5.72
CA THR A 331 12.55 17.21 -6.02
C THR A 331 13.32 17.68 -7.26
N GLN A 332 12.64 18.15 -8.31
CA GLN A 332 13.32 18.74 -9.48
C GLN A 332 14.04 20.04 -9.14
N ASP A 333 13.45 20.88 -8.29
CA ASP A 333 14.06 22.13 -7.82
C ASP A 333 15.28 21.83 -6.93
N HIS A 334 15.28 20.74 -6.15
CA HIS A 334 16.45 20.32 -5.36
C HIS A 334 17.60 19.76 -6.22
N ASP A 335 17.29 19.01 -7.28
CA ASP A 335 18.31 18.46 -8.20
C ASP A 335 18.87 19.54 -9.15
N THR A 336 18.08 20.57 -9.49
CA THR A 336 18.57 21.71 -10.28
C THR A 336 19.26 22.79 -9.44
N SER A 337 18.95 22.92 -8.15
CA SER A 337 19.65 23.84 -7.25
C SER A 337 20.98 23.31 -6.70
N SER A 338 21.26 22.00 -6.83
CA SER A 338 22.53 21.41 -6.42
C SER A 338 23.65 21.48 -7.47
N SER A 339 23.39 22.06 -8.65
CA SER A 339 24.35 22.11 -9.77
C SER A 339 24.79 23.51 -10.21
N PHE A 340 24.45 24.58 -9.48
CA PHE A 340 25.02 25.90 -9.71
C PHE A 340 25.47 26.62 -8.43
N GLU A 341 26.71 27.13 -8.52
CA GLU A 341 27.40 28.09 -7.64
C GLU A 341 28.09 27.56 -6.38
N LYS A 342 29.32 27.06 -6.60
CA LYS A 342 30.45 27.42 -5.72
C LYS A 342 30.72 28.92 -5.87
N GLY A 343 30.31 29.70 -4.88
CA GLY A 343 30.70 31.10 -4.70
C GLY A 343 30.92 31.40 -3.22
N GLU A 344 32.16 31.68 -2.84
CA GLU A 344 32.55 32.16 -1.51
C GLU A 344 31.94 33.53 -1.23
N ILE A 345 31.20 33.72 -0.12
CA ILE A 345 31.14 35.00 0.62
C ILE A 345 30.94 34.74 2.13
N GLU A 346 31.80 35.36 2.93
CA GLU A 346 31.87 35.42 4.40
C GLU A 346 30.65 36.08 5.10
N PRO A 347 30.49 35.92 6.43
CA PRO A 347 29.29 36.32 7.17
C PRO A 347 29.34 37.80 7.58
N GLN A 348 28.24 38.53 7.40
CA GLN A 348 28.01 39.79 8.11
C GLN A 348 26.75 39.72 8.98
N ALA A 349 26.99 39.96 10.27
CA ALA A 349 25.99 40.23 11.28
C ALA A 349 25.41 41.64 11.10
N THR A 350 24.12 41.80 11.36
CA THR A 350 23.62 43.06 11.95
C THR A 350 22.31 42.82 12.68
N THR A 351 22.31 43.25 13.93
CA THR A 351 21.20 43.35 14.87
C THR A 351 20.34 44.58 14.57
N THR A 352 19.04 44.49 14.87
CA THR A 352 18.24 45.41 15.71
C THR A 352 16.78 45.51 15.25
N GLY A 353 15.85 45.63 16.20
CA GLY A 353 14.64 46.43 16.01
C GLY A 353 13.30 45.75 16.26
N THR A 354 12.93 45.64 17.52
CA THR A 354 11.57 45.42 18.05
C THR A 354 10.53 46.35 17.42
N ASN A 355 9.34 45.83 17.08
CA ASN A 355 8.08 46.53 17.37
C ASN A 355 6.87 45.59 17.35
N VAL A 356 6.16 45.60 18.47
CA VAL A 356 4.87 44.93 18.70
C VAL A 356 3.78 45.86 18.18
N GLY A 357 3.01 45.39 17.20
CA GLY A 357 1.85 46.09 16.64
C GLY A 357 0.65 45.14 16.58
N SER A 358 -0.40 45.51 17.30
CA SER A 358 -1.72 44.90 17.37
C SER A 358 -2.30 44.64 15.97
N PHE A 359 -2.85 43.43 15.76
CA PHE A 359 -3.67 43.07 14.60
C PHE A 359 -5.08 42.74 15.10
N ASP A 360 -5.99 43.68 14.92
CA ASP A 360 -7.43 43.45 14.93
C ASP A 360 -7.88 42.79 13.61
N ASP A 361 -8.86 41.91 13.73
CA ASP A 361 -9.80 41.40 12.72
C ASP A 361 -9.25 40.92 11.37
N VAL A 362 -8.72 39.70 11.37
CA VAL A 362 -8.74 38.82 10.19
C VAL A 362 -9.81 37.76 10.40
N VAL A 363 -10.92 37.88 9.68
CA VAL A 363 -11.93 36.84 9.55
C VAL A 363 -11.27 35.60 8.94
N PHE A 364 -11.05 34.56 9.75
CA PHE A 364 -10.59 33.26 9.28
C PHE A 364 -11.67 32.62 8.40
N PRO A 365 -11.35 32.14 7.19
CA PRO A 365 -12.23 31.24 6.48
C PRO A 365 -12.46 29.98 7.31
N SER A 366 -13.70 29.47 7.28
CA SER A 366 -14.11 28.21 7.91
C SER A 366 -13.10 27.08 7.63
N PRO A 367 -12.71 26.25 8.62
CA PRO A 367 -11.70 25.20 8.45
C PRO A 367 -12.07 24.07 7.46
N PHE A 368 -13.28 24.13 6.87
CA PHE A 368 -13.88 23.03 6.11
C PHE A 368 -14.07 23.31 4.61
N GLU A 369 -13.51 24.40 4.06
CA GLU A 369 -13.53 24.68 2.61
C GLU A 369 -12.25 24.23 1.88
N TRP A 370 -11.69 23.07 2.24
CA TRP A 370 -10.68 22.42 1.41
C TRP A 370 -11.39 21.65 0.28
N GLY A 371 -11.39 22.23 -0.92
CA GLY A 371 -12.05 21.68 -2.10
C GLY A 371 -11.57 20.28 -2.52
N SER A 372 -12.53 19.36 -2.62
CA SER A 372 -12.85 18.40 -3.70
C SER A 372 -11.79 17.56 -4.45
N GLU A 373 -10.49 17.63 -4.18
CA GLU A 373 -9.44 16.88 -4.94
C GLU A 373 -8.49 16.03 -4.09
N ILE A 374 -8.96 15.49 -2.97
CA ILE A 374 -8.16 14.61 -2.11
C ILE A 374 -8.25 13.16 -2.63
N LEU A 375 -7.49 12.83 -3.68
CA LEU A 375 -7.12 11.44 -4.05
C LEU A 375 -5.78 11.09 -3.38
N MET A 376 -5.78 10.85 -2.08
CA MET A 376 -4.56 10.87 -1.23
C MET A 376 -3.71 9.59 -1.19
N PHE A 377 -4.03 8.48 -1.87
CA PHE A 377 -3.30 7.23 -1.60
C PHE A 377 -3.15 6.29 -2.81
N ASP A 378 -2.26 6.59 -3.76
CA ASP A 378 -1.91 5.68 -4.86
C ASP A 378 -0.42 5.28 -4.88
N SER A 379 0.29 5.40 -3.74
CA SER A 379 1.75 5.37 -3.69
C SER A 379 2.39 3.99 -3.37
N ALA A 380 1.60 2.93 -3.11
CA ALA A 380 2.11 1.63 -2.64
C ALA A 380 2.89 0.79 -3.69
N GLY A 381 3.09 1.30 -4.91
CA GLY A 381 3.83 0.64 -5.98
C GLY A 381 3.16 -0.62 -6.54
N TYR A 382 1.86 -0.81 -6.29
CA TYR A 382 1.05 -1.83 -6.97
C TYR A 382 0.46 -1.23 -8.25
N PRO A 383 0.45 -1.94 -9.39
CA PRO A 383 -0.14 -1.40 -10.61
C PRO A 383 -1.65 -1.16 -10.46
N THR A 384 -2.12 -0.01 -10.94
CA THR A 384 -3.54 0.26 -11.19
C THR A 384 -3.88 -0.18 -12.62
N PHE A 385 -5.00 -0.88 -12.81
CA PHE A 385 -5.34 -1.52 -14.10
C PHE A 385 -5.96 -0.59 -15.16
N LEU A 386 -6.21 0.68 -14.83
CA LEU A 386 -6.62 1.68 -15.81
C LEU A 386 -5.41 2.54 -16.18
N ASP A 387 -4.93 2.41 -17.42
CA ASP A 387 -4.61 3.56 -18.29
C ASP A 387 -4.26 3.10 -19.72
N ASP A 388 -5.03 2.15 -20.24
CA ASP A 388 -5.20 1.99 -21.69
C ASP A 388 -6.64 2.44 -22.02
N PHE A 389 -6.77 3.39 -22.97
CA PHE A 389 -7.99 4.05 -23.45
C PHE A 389 -8.40 5.37 -22.79
N THR A 390 -7.70 6.46 -23.14
CA THR A 390 -8.38 7.64 -23.71
C THR A 390 -7.55 8.25 -24.83
N GLY A 391 -7.92 7.93 -26.07
CA GLY A 391 -7.29 8.48 -27.26
C GLY A 391 -8.22 8.36 -28.45
N TRP A 392 -9.26 9.19 -28.51
CA TRP A 392 -9.86 9.51 -29.81
C TRP A 392 -10.27 10.98 -29.88
N ASN A 393 -9.64 11.65 -30.84
CA ASN A 393 -9.91 13.00 -31.29
C ASN A 393 -11.39 13.24 -31.62
N SER A 394 -11.88 14.42 -31.24
CA SER A 394 -12.99 15.08 -31.91
C SER A 394 -12.70 15.22 -33.41
N GLY A 395 -13.32 14.36 -34.21
CA GLY A 395 -13.38 14.46 -35.66
C GLY A 395 -14.82 14.67 -36.09
N SER A 396 -15.06 15.80 -36.74
CA SER A 396 -16.32 16.33 -37.26
C SER A 396 -17.27 15.29 -37.85
N LEU A 397 -18.49 15.19 -37.32
CA LEU A 397 -19.65 14.72 -38.08
C LEU A 397 -20.43 15.95 -38.55
N GLU A 398 -20.28 16.27 -39.83
CA GLU A 398 -21.20 17.13 -40.58
C GLU A 398 -22.58 16.45 -40.62
N TRP A 399 -23.62 17.25 -40.30
CA TRP A 399 -25.01 16.85 -40.47
C TRP A 399 -25.45 17.22 -41.89
N ASP A 400 -25.55 16.22 -42.76
CA ASP A 400 -26.22 16.36 -44.05
C ASP A 400 -27.74 16.28 -43.83
N VAL A 401 -28.40 17.44 -43.90
CA VAL A 401 -29.86 17.56 -43.88
C VAL A 401 -30.37 17.42 -45.32
N GLY A 402 -30.83 16.22 -45.65
CA GLY A 402 -31.57 15.94 -46.88
C GLY A 402 -32.88 15.22 -46.60
N ARG A 403 -33.98 15.96 -46.43
CA ARG A 403 -35.34 15.46 -46.73
C ARG A 403 -36.06 16.49 -47.57
N GLY A 404 -36.54 16.02 -48.72
CA GLY A 404 -37.45 16.74 -49.59
C GLY A 404 -38.79 17.04 -48.92
N GLY A 405 -39.42 18.07 -49.46
CA GLY A 405 -40.68 18.68 -49.06
C GLY A 405 -40.72 20.08 -49.63
#